data_AF-A0A2E8WJ41-F1
#
_entry.id   AF-A0A2E8WJ41-F1
#
_cell.length_a   1.000
_cell.length_b   1.000
_cell.length_c   1.000
_cell.angle_alpha   90.00
_cell.angle_beta   90.00
_cell.angle_gamma   90.00
#
_symmetry.space_group_name_H-M   'P 1'
#
loop_
_entity.id
_entity.type
_entity.pdbx_description
1 polymer ?
#
loop_
_entity_poly.entity_id
_entity_poly.type
_entity_poly.pdbx_seq_one_letter_code
_entity_poly.pdbx_strand_id
1 'polypeptide(L)'
;MNVTDNGISLTDATEVTLALYARSSYNGYDASPNRSGKDEQMLLMGDLDRLDGKTYDELLSEHVADYSKLYGRVTIDLGGSRDDVPTDQRVLTYDLEQDHGLAGLVFLYGRYLMIAGSRPGTQPLNLQGIWNEEVIPPWCCAYTTNINTEMNYWPAELTNLSECHELLFDLIEDCAVNGAVTARETYGLPGWVTHHNVTAWRNTDPVDGNDQVAMWNVCAGWFCQHLWRCSCVIAPIR
;
A
#
# COMPACT_ATOMS: atom_id res chain seq x y z
N MET A 1 11.64 34.61 2.90
CA MET A 1 10.83 33.71 2.07
C MET A 1 9.86 34.54 1.25
N ASN A 2 9.84 34.36 -0.07
CA ASN A 2 8.87 34.98 -0.97
C ASN A 2 8.10 33.86 -1.68
N VAL A 3 6.78 33.89 -1.60
CA VAL A 3 5.90 32.89 -2.23
C VAL A 3 5.24 33.54 -3.43
N THR A 4 5.39 32.91 -4.60
CA THR A 4 4.80 33.36 -5.86
C THR A 4 4.08 32.20 -6.54
N ASP A 5 3.28 32.50 -7.56
CA ASP A 5 2.61 31.48 -8.38
C ASP A 5 3.60 30.51 -9.05
N ASN A 6 4.86 30.93 -9.25
CA ASN A 6 5.91 30.12 -9.86
C ASN A 6 6.76 29.35 -8.83
N GLY A 7 6.47 29.48 -7.53
CA GLY A 7 7.14 28.75 -6.47
C GLY A 7 7.61 29.62 -5.30
N ILE A 8 8.43 28.99 -4.46
CA ILE A 8 8.94 29.52 -3.20
C ILE A 8 10.40 29.93 -3.37
N SER A 9 10.72 31.19 -3.06
CA SER A 9 12.09 31.72 -3.04
C SER A 9 12.58 31.94 -1.60
N LEU A 10 13.76 31.42 -1.32
CA LEU A 10 14.45 31.53 -0.03
C LEU A 10 15.82 32.18 -0.27
N THR A 11 16.13 33.24 0.47
CA THR A 11 17.40 33.98 0.40
C THR A 11 18.04 33.97 1.77
N ASP A 12 19.37 33.86 1.82
CA ASP A 12 20.19 33.87 3.04
C ASP A 12 19.79 32.82 4.10
N ALA A 13 19.15 31.72 3.69
CA ALA A 13 18.83 30.60 4.57
C ALA A 13 20.06 29.70 4.79
N THR A 14 20.29 29.26 6.03
CA THR A 14 21.31 28.24 6.35
C THR A 14 20.74 26.83 6.23
N GLU A 15 19.49 26.64 6.64
CA GLU A 15 18.77 25.37 6.61
C GLU A 15 17.30 25.61 6.28
N VAL A 16 16.67 24.63 5.64
CA VAL A 16 15.26 24.68 5.23
C VAL A 16 14.63 23.31 5.43
N THR A 17 13.50 23.25 6.13
CA THR A 17 12.64 22.07 6.22
C THR A 17 11.41 22.28 5.37
N LEU A 18 11.13 21.36 4.44
CA LEU A 18 9.92 21.37 3.62
C LEU A 18 8.97 20.29 4.14
N ALA A 19 7.75 20.69 4.44
CA ALA A 19 6.67 19.77 4.81
C ALA A 19 5.67 19.70 3.67
N LEU A 20 5.47 18.49 3.11
CA LEU A 20 4.58 18.25 1.97
C LEU A 20 3.41 17.38 2.42
N TYR A 21 2.20 17.89 2.26
CA TYR A 21 0.96 17.19 2.59
C TYR A 21 0.01 17.24 1.40
N ALA A 22 -0.72 16.15 1.21
CA ALA A 22 -1.74 16.04 0.19
C ALA A 22 -2.95 15.28 0.74
N ARG A 23 -4.14 15.78 0.46
CA ARG A 23 -5.43 15.13 0.76
C ARG A 23 -6.30 15.19 -0.49
N SER A 24 -7.17 14.18 -0.63
CA SER A 24 -8.24 14.17 -1.62
C SER A 24 -9.58 14.17 -0.90
N SER A 25 -10.63 14.51 -1.64
CA SER A 25 -12.01 14.44 -1.16
C SER A 25 -12.59 13.01 -1.15
N TYR A 26 -11.75 11.97 -1.34
CA TYR A 26 -12.19 10.58 -1.30
C TYR A 26 -12.91 10.26 0.02
N ASN A 27 -14.11 9.70 -0.10
CA ASN A 27 -14.98 9.46 1.04
C ASN A 27 -15.50 8.01 1.09
N GLY A 28 -14.64 7.05 0.75
CA GLY A 28 -15.01 5.65 0.65
C GLY A 28 -15.39 5.24 -0.77
N TYR A 29 -15.59 3.94 -0.95
CA TYR A 29 -15.81 3.33 -2.26
C TYR A 29 -17.20 3.61 -2.85
N ASP A 30 -18.16 3.96 -2.00
CA ASP A 30 -19.58 4.16 -2.32
C ASP A 30 -19.98 5.64 -2.42
N ALA A 31 -19.03 6.57 -2.22
CA ALA A 31 -19.28 8.00 -2.24
C ALA A 31 -18.58 8.68 -3.42
N SER A 32 -19.31 9.55 -4.13
CA SER A 32 -18.71 10.41 -5.15
C SER A 32 -17.86 11.50 -4.50
N PRO A 33 -16.56 11.63 -4.82
CA PRO A 33 -15.69 12.65 -4.24
C PRO A 33 -16.09 14.09 -4.63
N ASN A 34 -16.89 14.26 -5.69
CA ASN A 34 -17.37 15.58 -6.13
C ASN A 34 -18.72 15.97 -5.49
N ARG A 35 -19.57 15.01 -5.10
CA ARG A 35 -20.91 15.29 -4.56
C ARG A 35 -21.01 15.11 -3.05
N SER A 36 -20.29 14.12 -2.53
CA SER A 36 -20.31 13.71 -1.13
C SER A 36 -18.87 13.50 -0.63
N GLY A 37 -17.94 14.30 -1.15
CA GLY A 37 -16.54 14.22 -0.78
C GLY A 37 -16.28 14.74 0.64
N LYS A 38 -15.16 14.30 1.23
CA LYS A 38 -14.63 14.92 2.44
C LYS A 38 -14.10 16.31 2.11
N ASP A 39 -14.11 17.20 3.09
CA ASP A 39 -13.45 18.51 3.00
C ASP A 39 -11.92 18.32 3.07
N GLU A 40 -11.27 18.25 1.92
CA GLU A 40 -9.83 18.03 1.81
C GLU A 40 -9.01 19.19 2.39
N GLN A 41 -9.53 20.42 2.38
CA GLN A 41 -8.85 21.58 2.95
C GLN A 41 -8.83 21.49 4.46
N MET A 42 -9.97 21.16 5.08
CA MET A 42 -10.06 20.94 6.53
C MET A 42 -9.16 19.79 6.98
N LEU A 43 -9.13 18.68 6.23
CA LEU A 43 -8.22 17.56 6.51
C LEU A 43 -6.75 17.97 6.41
N LEU A 44 -6.38 18.74 5.38
CA LEU A 44 -5.03 19.23 5.18
C LEU A 44 -4.59 20.17 6.32
N MET A 45 -5.46 21.09 6.73
CA MET A 45 -5.20 21.99 7.86
C MET A 45 -4.99 21.19 9.15
N GLY A 46 -5.84 20.20 9.42
CA GLY A 46 -5.67 19.33 10.59
C GLY A 46 -4.40 18.48 10.58
N ASP A 47 -3.85 18.14 9.41
CA ASP A 47 -2.53 17.50 9.31
C ASP A 47 -1.39 18.49 9.58
N LEU A 48 -1.51 19.73 9.07
CA LEU A 48 -0.53 20.79 9.30
C LEU A 48 -0.48 21.22 10.76
N ASP A 49 -1.60 21.21 11.47
CA ASP A 49 -1.65 21.49 12.91
C ASP A 49 -0.78 20.52 13.73
N ARG A 50 -0.48 19.32 13.21
CA ARG A 50 0.44 18.36 13.86
C ARG A 50 1.89 18.79 13.85
N LEU A 51 2.24 19.77 13.01
CA LEU A 51 3.56 20.38 12.97
C LEU A 51 3.69 21.52 13.98
N ASP A 52 2.58 22.03 14.54
CA ASP A 52 2.63 23.22 15.38
C ASP A 52 3.51 23.00 16.61
N GLY A 53 4.46 23.91 16.80
CA GLY A 53 5.45 23.85 17.88
C GLY A 53 6.50 22.73 17.79
N LYS A 54 6.52 21.89 16.74
CA LYS A 54 7.51 20.80 16.59
C LYS A 54 8.71 21.22 15.74
N THR A 55 9.89 20.80 16.18
CA THR A 55 11.16 20.93 15.44
C THR A 55 11.37 19.77 14.46
N TYR A 56 12.26 19.94 13.48
CA TYR A 56 12.64 18.86 12.56
C TYR A 56 13.16 17.62 13.31
N ASP A 57 13.99 17.82 14.33
CA ASP A 57 14.57 16.71 15.11
C ASP A 57 13.50 15.93 15.88
N GLU A 58 12.48 16.61 16.42
CA GLU A 58 11.34 15.94 17.05
C GLU A 58 10.52 15.14 16.04
N LEU A 59 10.24 15.71 14.87
CA LEU A 59 9.52 15.02 13.79
C LEU A 59 10.29 13.81 13.26
N LEU A 60 11.61 13.94 13.09
CA LEU A 60 12.49 12.84 12.69
C LEU A 60 12.53 11.75 13.75
N SER A 61 12.65 12.12 15.02
CA SER A 61 12.65 11.17 16.13
C SER A 61 11.33 10.39 16.21
N GLU A 62 10.20 11.07 16.05
CA GLU A 62 8.87 10.45 15.98
C GLU A 62 8.75 9.48 14.80
N HIS A 63 9.18 9.90 13.60
CA HIS A 63 9.21 9.07 12.40
C HIS A 63 10.06 7.80 12.59
N VAL A 64 11.30 7.96 13.06
CA VAL A 64 12.22 6.83 13.29
C VAL A 64 11.65 5.89 14.35
N ALA A 65 11.09 6.43 15.44
CA ALA A 65 10.49 5.62 16.49
C ALA A 65 9.27 4.83 16.00
N ASP A 66 8.42 5.40 15.12
CA ASP A 66 7.33 4.68 14.48
C ASP A 66 7.85 3.58 13.53
N TYR A 67 8.70 3.95 12.58
CA TYR A 67 9.19 3.06 11.54
C TYR A 67 9.99 1.89 12.12
N SER A 68 10.91 2.15 13.05
CA SER A 68 11.76 1.14 13.66
C SER A 68 11.00 0.12 14.51
N LYS A 69 9.81 0.45 15.06
CA LYS A 69 8.95 -0.53 15.77
C LYS A 69 8.45 -1.64 14.86
N LEU A 70 8.29 -1.37 13.57
CA LEU A 70 7.88 -2.35 12.56
C LEU A 70 9.10 -2.97 11.89
N TYR A 71 10.00 -2.14 11.37
CA TYR A 71 11.16 -2.60 10.63
C TYR A 71 12.12 -3.43 11.50
N GLY A 72 12.35 -3.03 12.75
CA GLY A 72 13.27 -3.70 13.68
C GLY A 72 12.80 -5.07 14.20
N ARG A 73 11.57 -5.51 13.89
CA ARG A 73 11.03 -6.81 14.34
C ARG A 73 11.72 -8.02 13.71
N VAL A 74 12.32 -7.83 12.54
CA VAL A 74 12.98 -8.90 11.77
C VAL A 74 14.34 -8.41 11.31
N THR A 75 15.36 -9.20 11.60
CA THR A 75 16.72 -9.02 11.09
C THR A 75 17.10 -10.27 10.29
N ILE A 76 17.90 -10.09 9.25
CA ILE A 76 18.45 -11.19 8.47
C ILE A 76 19.92 -10.88 8.17
N ASP A 77 20.77 -11.88 8.35
CA ASP A 77 22.18 -11.83 7.96
C ASP A 77 22.50 -13.15 7.26
N LEU A 78 22.82 -13.05 5.96
CA LEU A 78 23.19 -14.18 5.12
C LEU A 78 24.70 -14.22 4.82
N GLY A 79 25.48 -13.32 5.44
CA GLY A 79 26.88 -13.09 5.13
C GLY A 79 27.12 -12.50 3.74
N GLY A 80 28.39 -12.31 3.37
CA GLY A 80 28.78 -11.92 2.01
C GLY A 80 28.25 -10.56 1.54
N SER A 81 27.97 -9.62 2.44
CA SER A 81 27.49 -8.31 2.01
C SER A 81 28.60 -7.50 1.33
N ARG A 82 28.24 -6.85 0.21
CA ARG A 82 29.11 -5.96 -0.56
C ARG A 82 28.65 -4.50 -0.44
N ASP A 83 28.64 -3.99 0.79
CA ASP A 83 28.12 -2.65 1.11
C ASP A 83 29.01 -1.51 0.59
N ASP A 84 30.21 -1.84 0.10
CA ASP A 84 31.12 -0.96 -0.61
C ASP A 84 30.72 -0.69 -2.07
N VAL A 85 29.77 -1.47 -2.62
CA VAL A 85 29.32 -1.35 -4.02
C VAL A 85 27.90 -0.77 -4.07
N PRO A 86 27.64 0.25 -4.92
CA PRO A 86 26.30 0.77 -5.16
C PRO A 86 25.30 -0.33 -5.54
N THR A 87 24.07 -0.24 -5.04
CA THR A 87 23.05 -1.29 -5.19
C THR A 87 22.69 -1.57 -6.66
N ASP A 88 22.66 -0.55 -7.52
CA ASP A 88 22.44 -0.71 -8.97
C ASP A 88 23.50 -1.60 -9.61
N GLN A 89 24.77 -1.42 -9.24
CA GLN A 89 25.87 -2.25 -9.71
C GLN A 89 25.82 -3.65 -9.10
N ARG A 90 25.49 -3.78 -7.81
CA ARG A 90 25.31 -5.09 -7.14
C ARG A 90 24.28 -5.96 -7.86
N VAL A 91 23.15 -5.36 -8.28
CA VAL A 91 22.09 -6.06 -9.03
C VAL A 91 22.60 -6.50 -10.41
N LEU A 92 23.29 -5.64 -11.15
CA LEU A 92 23.80 -5.96 -12.48
C LEU A 92 24.91 -7.02 -12.47
N THR A 93 25.72 -7.06 -11.42
CA THR A 93 26.83 -8.00 -11.26
C THR A 93 26.53 -9.10 -10.23
N TYR A 94 25.25 -9.37 -9.98
CA TYR A 94 24.85 -10.31 -8.93
C TYR A 94 25.43 -11.70 -9.17
N ASP A 95 26.12 -12.22 -8.17
CA ASP A 95 26.62 -13.58 -8.12
C ASP A 95 26.16 -14.19 -6.79
N LEU A 96 25.37 -15.26 -6.89
CA LEU A 96 24.82 -15.95 -5.72
C LEU A 96 25.93 -16.44 -4.80
N GLU A 97 27.10 -16.83 -5.29
CA GLU A 97 28.18 -17.35 -4.45
C GLU A 97 28.98 -16.24 -3.75
N GLN A 98 28.79 -14.97 -4.15
CA GLN A 98 29.60 -13.85 -3.67
C GLN A 98 28.82 -12.75 -2.93
N ASP A 99 27.51 -12.59 -3.19
CA ASP A 99 26.70 -11.52 -2.61
C ASP A 99 25.38 -12.01 -2.02
N HIS A 100 25.44 -12.89 -1.01
CA HIS A 100 24.24 -13.29 -0.25
C HIS A 100 23.57 -12.09 0.45
N GLY A 101 24.34 -11.02 0.74
CA GLY A 101 23.83 -9.81 1.35
C GLY A 101 22.77 -9.11 0.48
N LEU A 102 22.86 -9.19 -0.85
CA LEU A 102 21.85 -8.61 -1.73
C LEU A 102 20.49 -9.32 -1.59
N ALA A 103 20.48 -10.64 -1.38
CA ALA A 103 19.24 -11.38 -1.11
C ALA A 103 18.61 -10.95 0.22
N GLY A 104 19.43 -10.73 1.25
CA GLY A 104 18.99 -10.16 2.53
C GLY A 104 18.43 -8.74 2.37
N LEU A 105 19.08 -7.90 1.56
CA LEU A 105 18.63 -6.54 1.26
C LEU A 105 17.27 -6.55 0.53
N VAL A 106 17.07 -7.41 -0.47
CA VAL A 106 15.79 -7.54 -1.19
C VAL A 106 14.67 -8.02 -0.27
N PHE A 107 14.95 -8.99 0.63
CA PHE A 107 13.99 -9.43 1.64
C PHE A 107 13.55 -8.27 2.54
N LEU A 108 14.51 -7.50 3.07
CA LEU A 108 14.22 -6.35 3.91
C LEU A 108 13.53 -5.22 3.13
N TYR A 109 13.84 -5.05 1.85
CA TYR A 109 13.20 -4.07 0.98
C TYR A 109 11.72 -4.38 0.77
N GLY A 110 11.33 -5.65 0.62
CA GLY A 110 9.91 -6.05 0.59
C GLY A 110 9.15 -5.64 1.85
N ARG A 111 9.77 -5.81 3.03
CA ARG A 111 9.20 -5.32 4.31
C ARG A 111 9.12 -3.80 4.36
N TYR A 112 10.16 -3.09 3.91
CA TYR A 112 10.15 -1.63 3.81
C TYR A 112 8.98 -1.14 2.95
N LEU A 113 8.77 -1.71 1.76
CA LEU A 113 7.70 -1.28 0.85
C LEU A 113 6.31 -1.49 1.48
N MET A 114 6.11 -2.60 2.19
CA MET A 114 4.85 -2.83 2.91
C MET A 114 4.62 -1.81 4.03
N ILE A 115 5.63 -1.55 4.87
CA ILE A 115 5.54 -0.55 5.93
C ILE A 115 5.29 0.85 5.36
N ALA A 116 5.89 1.19 4.22
CA ALA A 116 5.75 2.50 3.60
C ALA A 116 4.39 2.69 2.91
N GLY A 117 3.80 1.61 2.36
CA GLY A 117 2.61 1.71 1.51
C GLY A 117 1.30 1.16 2.10
N SER A 118 1.34 0.35 3.16
CA SER A 118 0.14 -0.29 3.75
C SER A 118 0.09 -0.07 5.26
N ARG A 119 -0.46 1.08 5.69
CA ARG A 119 -0.54 1.45 7.11
C ARG A 119 -2.01 1.68 7.51
N PRO A 120 -2.41 1.36 8.75
CA PRO A 120 -3.79 1.58 9.17
C PRO A 120 -4.30 2.98 8.82
N GLY A 121 -5.47 3.06 8.18
CA GLY A 121 -6.03 4.31 7.67
C GLY A 121 -5.61 4.71 6.25
N THR A 122 -4.81 3.90 5.53
CA THR A 122 -4.52 4.08 4.10
C THR A 122 -5.41 3.19 3.21
N GLN A 123 -5.10 3.12 1.92
CA GLN A 123 -5.61 2.05 1.04
C GLN A 123 -4.60 0.89 1.01
N PRO A 124 -5.02 -0.31 0.59
CA PRO A 124 -4.08 -1.41 0.37
C PRO A 124 -3.14 -1.13 -0.81
N LEU A 125 -2.02 -1.87 -0.85
CA LEU A 125 -1.04 -1.81 -1.94
C LEU A 125 -1.67 -2.26 -3.25
N ASN A 126 -1.61 -1.40 -4.26
CA ASN A 126 -2.01 -1.74 -5.62
C ASN A 126 -0.82 -2.37 -6.40
N LEU A 127 -0.94 -2.51 -7.72
CA LEU A 127 0.11 -3.08 -8.58
C LEU A 127 1.50 -2.40 -8.46
N GLN A 128 1.56 -1.13 -8.05
CA GLN A 128 2.80 -0.38 -7.85
C GLN A 128 2.93 0.11 -6.40
N GLY A 129 2.21 -0.51 -5.45
CA GLY A 129 2.13 -0.07 -4.06
C GLY A 129 1.39 1.25 -3.93
N ILE A 130 2.15 2.35 -3.84
CA ILE A 130 1.65 3.74 -3.86
C ILE A 130 2.47 4.65 -4.80
N TRP A 131 3.42 4.07 -5.55
CA TRP A 131 4.40 4.82 -6.33
C TRP A 131 4.08 4.75 -7.82
N ASN A 132 3.61 5.86 -8.38
CA ASN A 132 3.25 5.95 -9.79
C ASN A 132 3.43 7.38 -10.30
N GLU A 133 4.07 7.53 -11.46
CA GLU A 133 4.25 8.82 -12.13
C GLU A 133 3.33 9.00 -13.35
N GLU A 134 2.67 7.93 -13.80
CA GLU A 134 1.88 7.95 -15.04
C GLU A 134 0.40 8.28 -14.76
N VAL A 135 -0.21 9.10 -15.61
CA VAL A 135 -1.66 9.38 -15.52
C VAL A 135 -2.50 8.17 -15.92
N ILE A 136 -2.02 7.38 -16.88
CA ILE A 136 -2.64 6.13 -17.35
C ILE A 136 -1.59 5.02 -17.21
N PRO A 137 -1.42 4.46 -16.00
CA PRO A 137 -0.39 3.46 -15.75
C PRO A 137 -0.75 2.10 -16.36
N PRO A 138 0.23 1.20 -16.55
CA PRO A 138 -0.01 -0.18 -16.96
C PRO A 138 -1.05 -0.86 -16.07
N TRP A 139 -2.04 -1.51 -16.69
CA TRP A 139 -3.16 -2.18 -16.01
C TRP A 139 -3.87 -1.29 -14.97
N CYS A 140 -3.93 0.02 -15.25
CA CYS A 140 -4.56 1.04 -14.41
C CYS A 140 -3.97 1.15 -13.00
N CYS A 141 -2.82 0.53 -12.71
CA CYS A 141 -2.26 0.45 -11.36
C CYS A 141 -3.32 0.02 -10.33
N ALA A 142 -4.26 -0.84 -10.75
CA ALA A 142 -5.42 -1.24 -9.98
C ALA A 142 -5.06 -2.37 -8.98
N TYR A 143 -6.09 -3.01 -8.42
CA TYR A 143 -5.92 -4.25 -7.67
C TYR A 143 -6.22 -5.42 -8.60
N THR A 144 -5.19 -6.09 -9.10
CA THR A 144 -5.37 -7.34 -9.85
C THR A 144 -5.42 -8.50 -8.87
N THR A 145 -6.56 -9.17 -8.77
CA THR A 145 -6.95 -10.08 -7.67
C THR A 145 -7.03 -11.53 -8.12
N ASN A 146 -6.28 -11.87 -9.15
CA ASN A 146 -6.07 -13.24 -9.60
C ASN A 146 -4.62 -13.70 -9.40
N ILE A 147 -3.82 -12.93 -8.63
CA ILE A 147 -2.48 -13.25 -8.12
C ILE A 147 -1.80 -12.04 -7.46
N ASN A 148 -1.85 -10.85 -8.08
CA ASN A 148 -0.95 -9.74 -7.73
C ASN A 148 -1.26 -9.12 -6.37
N THR A 149 -2.53 -8.83 -6.12
CA THR A 149 -2.98 -8.23 -4.85
C THR A 149 -2.75 -9.21 -3.71
N GLU A 150 -2.99 -10.50 -3.93
CA GLU A 150 -2.70 -11.54 -2.96
C GLU A 150 -1.19 -11.60 -2.65
N MET A 151 -0.36 -11.56 -3.71
CA MET A 151 1.10 -11.60 -3.59
C MET A 151 1.66 -10.44 -2.79
N ASN A 152 1.10 -9.23 -2.95
CA ASN A 152 1.48 -8.06 -2.15
C ASN A 152 1.40 -8.34 -0.64
N TYR A 153 0.47 -9.19 -0.21
CA TYR A 153 0.18 -9.45 1.20
C TYR A 153 0.66 -10.79 1.75
N TRP A 154 1.22 -11.68 0.91
CA TRP A 154 1.88 -12.90 1.39
C TRP A 154 2.93 -12.68 2.49
N PRO A 155 3.78 -11.63 2.45
CA PRO A 155 4.77 -11.43 3.49
C PRO A 155 4.21 -10.83 4.78
N ALA A 156 2.98 -10.31 4.80
CA ALA A 156 2.48 -9.51 5.94
C ALA A 156 2.57 -10.26 7.27
N GLU A 157 1.99 -11.46 7.32
CA GLU A 157 2.02 -12.29 8.53
C GLU A 157 3.40 -12.93 8.75
N LEU A 158 4.00 -13.49 7.69
CA LEU A 158 5.26 -14.23 7.76
C LEU A 158 6.44 -13.36 8.20
N THR A 159 6.38 -12.05 7.94
CA THR A 159 7.46 -11.09 8.22
C THR A 159 7.12 -10.11 9.35
N ASN A 160 6.14 -10.48 10.18
CA ASN A 160 5.77 -9.79 11.42
C ASN A 160 5.26 -8.35 11.20
N LEU A 161 4.36 -8.19 10.23
CA LEU A 161 3.72 -6.94 9.82
C LEU A 161 2.19 -7.09 9.72
N SER A 162 1.58 -7.83 10.66
CA SER A 162 0.13 -8.11 10.66
C SER A 162 -0.74 -6.86 10.58
N GLU A 163 -0.33 -5.76 11.22
CA GLU A 163 -1.04 -4.47 11.19
C GLU A 163 -1.08 -3.86 9.77
N CYS A 164 -0.12 -4.21 8.92
CA CYS A 164 -0.11 -3.77 7.52
C CYS A 164 -1.12 -4.57 6.67
N HIS A 165 -1.55 -5.75 7.13
CA HIS A 165 -2.47 -6.64 6.41
C HIS A 165 -3.94 -6.18 6.52
N GLU A 166 -4.27 -5.42 7.56
CA GLU A 166 -5.64 -4.98 7.86
C GLU A 166 -6.32 -4.28 6.68
N LEU A 167 -5.55 -3.51 5.89
CA LEU A 167 -6.06 -2.77 4.73
C LEU A 167 -6.55 -3.68 3.60
N LEU A 168 -6.01 -4.90 3.50
CA LEU A 168 -6.55 -5.89 2.57
C LEU A 168 -7.91 -6.40 3.07
N PHE A 169 -8.09 -6.55 4.38
CA PHE A 169 -9.36 -7.01 4.95
C PHE A 169 -10.46 -5.97 4.74
N ASP A 170 -10.16 -4.69 4.90
CA ASP A 170 -11.10 -3.60 4.58
C ASP A 170 -11.52 -3.67 3.10
N LEU A 171 -10.57 -3.87 2.19
CA LEU A 171 -10.88 -4.05 0.76
C LEU A 171 -11.74 -5.29 0.51
N ILE A 172 -11.48 -6.40 1.18
CA ILE A 172 -12.26 -7.64 1.05
C ILE A 172 -13.68 -7.43 1.57
N GLU A 173 -13.86 -6.75 2.71
CA GLU A 173 -15.16 -6.44 3.28
C GLU A 173 -15.98 -5.56 2.34
N ASP A 174 -15.39 -4.48 1.82
CA ASP A 174 -16.06 -3.61 0.85
C ASP A 174 -16.42 -4.36 -0.44
N CYS A 175 -15.51 -5.20 -0.94
CA CYS A 175 -15.76 -6.05 -2.10
C CYS A 175 -16.85 -7.08 -1.83
N ALA A 176 -17.01 -7.57 -0.60
CA ALA A 176 -18.11 -8.48 -0.26
C ALA A 176 -19.48 -7.77 -0.33
N VAL A 177 -19.54 -6.49 0.04
CA VAL A 177 -20.76 -5.68 -0.09
C VAL A 177 -21.15 -5.50 -1.55
N ASN A 178 -20.23 -4.97 -2.38
CA ASN A 178 -20.50 -4.78 -3.81
C ASN A 178 -20.66 -6.12 -4.55
N GLY A 179 -19.85 -7.11 -4.20
CA GLY A 179 -19.86 -8.43 -4.79
C GLY A 179 -21.14 -9.21 -4.54
N ALA A 180 -21.87 -8.92 -3.47
CA ALA A 180 -23.20 -9.49 -3.23
C ALA A 180 -24.24 -8.97 -4.23
N VAL A 181 -24.09 -7.73 -4.71
CA VAL A 181 -24.89 -7.17 -5.79
C VAL A 181 -24.56 -7.88 -7.11
N THR A 182 -23.27 -7.97 -7.46
CA THR A 182 -22.83 -8.67 -8.69
C THR A 182 -23.22 -10.15 -8.69
N ALA A 183 -23.10 -10.86 -7.56
CA ALA A 183 -23.51 -12.27 -7.46
C ALA A 183 -25.01 -12.46 -7.77
N ARG A 184 -25.85 -11.57 -7.24
CA ARG A 184 -27.30 -11.61 -7.46
C ARG A 184 -27.66 -11.22 -8.91
N GLU A 185 -27.09 -10.14 -9.42
CA GLU A 185 -27.50 -9.55 -10.71
C GLU A 185 -26.91 -10.29 -11.90
N THR A 186 -25.67 -10.76 -11.81
CA THR A 186 -24.98 -11.47 -12.90
C THR A 186 -25.25 -12.97 -12.87
N TYR A 187 -25.31 -13.58 -11.68
CA TYR A 187 -25.41 -15.04 -11.54
C TYR A 187 -26.72 -15.54 -10.92
N GLY A 188 -27.55 -14.69 -10.34
CA GLY A 188 -28.76 -15.13 -9.62
C GLY A 188 -28.45 -15.95 -8.37
N LEU A 189 -27.26 -15.80 -7.79
CA LEU A 189 -26.78 -16.60 -6.66
C LEU A 189 -26.67 -15.77 -5.36
N PRO A 190 -26.84 -16.40 -4.18
CA PRO A 190 -26.51 -15.77 -2.91
C PRO A 190 -24.99 -15.72 -2.69
N GLY A 191 -24.57 -14.99 -1.65
CA GLY A 191 -23.15 -14.79 -1.34
C GLY A 191 -22.59 -13.56 -2.04
N TRP A 192 -21.28 -13.55 -2.29
CA TRP A 192 -20.60 -12.45 -2.98
C TRP A 192 -19.54 -13.01 -3.93
N VAL A 193 -19.19 -12.21 -4.94
CA VAL A 193 -18.20 -12.55 -5.96
C VAL A 193 -17.34 -11.34 -6.24
N THR A 194 -16.09 -11.56 -6.66
CA THR A 194 -15.28 -10.55 -7.33
C THR A 194 -14.52 -11.21 -8.47
N HIS A 195 -14.19 -10.41 -9.48
CA HIS A 195 -13.44 -10.82 -10.67
C HIS A 195 -12.01 -10.31 -10.61
N HIS A 196 -11.20 -10.61 -11.65
CA HIS A 196 -9.74 -10.47 -11.63
C HIS A 196 -9.19 -9.07 -11.38
N ASN A 197 -10.02 -8.03 -11.40
CA ASN A 197 -9.60 -6.65 -11.19
C ASN A 197 -10.62 -5.90 -10.34
N VAL A 198 -10.09 -5.13 -9.38
CA VAL A 198 -10.81 -4.28 -8.45
C VAL A 198 -10.18 -2.88 -8.46
N THR A 199 -10.97 -1.84 -8.19
CA THR A 199 -10.49 -0.44 -8.14
C THR A 199 -10.67 0.16 -6.73
N ALA A 200 -10.30 1.45 -6.57
CA ALA A 200 -10.60 2.21 -5.36
C ALA A 200 -12.12 2.32 -5.05
N TRP A 201 -12.97 2.05 -6.04
CA TRP A 201 -14.44 2.03 -5.92
C TRP A 201 -15.01 0.63 -5.70
N ARG A 202 -14.14 -0.37 -5.52
CA ARG A 202 -14.51 -1.75 -5.16
C ARG A 202 -15.47 -2.37 -6.17
N ASN A 203 -15.27 -2.07 -7.46
CA ASN A 203 -15.98 -2.72 -8.54
C ASN A 203 -15.68 -4.22 -8.51
N THR A 204 -16.71 -5.04 -8.70
CA THR A 204 -16.61 -6.49 -8.63
C THR A 204 -17.13 -7.17 -9.89
N ASP A 205 -17.52 -6.41 -10.92
CA ASP A 205 -17.95 -6.94 -12.22
C ASP A 205 -16.75 -7.36 -13.10
N PRO A 206 -16.92 -8.26 -14.08
CA PRO A 206 -15.89 -8.56 -15.07
C PRO A 206 -15.49 -7.32 -15.88
N VAL A 207 -14.19 -7.13 -16.12
CA VAL A 207 -13.64 -5.96 -16.86
C VAL A 207 -12.85 -6.38 -18.11
N ASP A 208 -12.21 -5.43 -18.80
CA ASP A 208 -11.31 -5.61 -19.97
C ASP A 208 -11.94 -6.13 -21.27
N GLY A 209 -13.23 -6.51 -21.26
CA GLY A 209 -13.97 -6.89 -22.49
C GLY A 209 -13.46 -8.15 -23.19
N ASN A 210 -12.62 -8.94 -22.51
CA ASN A 210 -12.10 -10.22 -22.99
C ASN A 210 -12.55 -11.33 -22.03
N ASP A 211 -13.48 -12.15 -22.50
CA ASP A 211 -14.11 -13.22 -21.72
C ASP A 211 -13.11 -14.21 -21.12
N GLN A 212 -12.01 -14.52 -21.81
CA GLN A 212 -11.00 -15.48 -21.35
C GLN A 212 -10.30 -15.06 -20.05
N VAL A 213 -10.17 -13.76 -19.83
CA VAL A 213 -9.50 -13.21 -18.62
C VAL A 213 -10.51 -12.59 -17.66
N ALA A 214 -11.57 -11.98 -18.17
CA ALA A 214 -12.57 -11.26 -17.40
C ALA A 214 -13.45 -12.18 -16.55
N MET A 215 -13.83 -13.34 -17.09
CA MET A 215 -14.72 -14.29 -16.42
C MET A 215 -13.97 -15.20 -15.44
N TRP A 216 -13.16 -14.57 -14.57
CA TRP A 216 -12.42 -15.23 -13.51
C TRP A 216 -13.06 -14.91 -12.15
N ASN A 217 -14.08 -15.68 -11.77
CA ASN A 217 -14.97 -15.37 -10.64
C ASN A 217 -14.61 -16.09 -9.32
N VAL A 218 -13.35 -16.52 -9.17
CA VAL A 218 -12.88 -17.26 -7.99
C VAL A 218 -12.00 -16.43 -7.04
N CYS A 219 -11.80 -15.13 -7.33
CA CYS A 219 -11.03 -14.19 -6.48
C CYS A 219 -11.53 -14.16 -5.04
N ALA A 220 -12.84 -14.12 -4.84
CA ALA A 220 -13.44 -14.07 -3.51
C ALA A 220 -12.98 -15.27 -2.65
N GLY A 221 -12.86 -16.45 -3.27
CA GLY A 221 -12.32 -17.65 -2.61
C GLY A 221 -10.84 -17.52 -2.26
N TRP A 222 -10.03 -16.84 -3.07
CA TRP A 222 -8.63 -16.58 -2.76
C TRP A 222 -8.49 -15.58 -1.60
N PHE A 223 -9.27 -14.50 -1.61
CA PHE A 223 -9.34 -13.54 -0.51
C PHE A 223 -9.70 -14.17 0.83
N CYS A 224 -10.61 -15.15 0.85
CA CYS A 224 -10.91 -15.91 2.06
C CYS A 224 -9.68 -16.62 2.66
N GLN A 225 -8.65 -16.96 1.87
CA GLN A 225 -7.40 -17.51 2.41
C GLN A 225 -6.62 -16.49 3.24
N HIS A 226 -6.68 -15.19 2.89
CA HIS A 226 -6.03 -14.14 3.69
C HIS A 226 -6.74 -13.94 5.03
N LEU A 227 -8.07 -13.92 5.04
CA LEU A 227 -8.88 -13.87 6.26
C LEU A 227 -8.59 -15.07 7.18
N TRP A 228 -8.55 -16.27 6.60
CA TRP A 228 -8.24 -17.50 7.34
C TRP A 228 -6.83 -17.49 7.94
N ARG A 229 -5.81 -17.14 7.14
CA ARG A 229 -4.40 -17.12 7.59
C ARG A 229 -4.19 -16.17 8.75
N CYS A 230 -4.79 -14.97 8.71
CA CYS A 230 -4.71 -14.01 9.79
C CYS A 230 -5.29 -14.59 11.10
N SER A 231 -6.47 -15.23 11.03
CA SER A 231 -7.09 -15.85 12.20
C SER A 231 -6.20 -16.93 12.85
N CYS A 232 -5.45 -17.71 12.06
CA CYS A 232 -4.52 -18.71 12.55
C CYS A 232 -3.25 -18.12 13.19
N VAL A 233 -2.82 -16.94 12.76
CA VAL A 233 -1.61 -16.25 13.27
C VAL A 233 -1.91 -15.41 14.51
N ILE A 234 -3.11 -14.84 14.62
CA ILE A 234 -3.54 -14.00 15.74
C ILE A 234 -4.17 -14.82 16.89
N ALA A 235 -4.83 -15.95 16.62
CA ALA A 235 -5.41 -16.81 17.65
C ALA A 235 -4.45 -17.33 18.75
N PRO A 236 -3.13 -17.50 18.55
CA PRO A 236 -2.21 -17.86 19.63
C PRO A 236 -1.78 -16.69 20.53
N ILE A 237 -2.18 -15.44 20.23
CA ILE A 237 -1.67 -14.22 20.89
C ILE A 237 -2.78 -13.47 21.66
N ARG A 238 -3.90 -14.13 22.00
CA ARG A 238 -4.90 -13.60 22.96
C ARG A 238 -5.21 -14.61 24.05
#